data_AF-Q9AED5-F1
#
_entry.id   AF-Q9AED5-F1
#
_cell.length_a   1.000
_cell.length_b   1.000
_cell.length_c   1.000
_cell.angle_alpha   90.00
_cell.angle_beta   90.00
_cell.angle_gamma   90.00
#
_symmetry.space_group_name_H-M   'P 1'
#
loop_
_entity.id
_entity.type
_entity.pdbx_description
1 polymer ?
#
loop_
_entity_poly.entity_id
_entity_poly.type
_entity_poly.pdbx_seq_one_letter_code
_entity_poly.pdbx_strand_id
1 'polypeptide(L)' 'LPVLLKNGAPVDNSTLEVAKELFGSENIFDITIKNMERLKRYDVTGVMFKDQFDHAVQNVYEKVTTEMISRIGAIENG' A
#
# COMPACT_ATOMS: atom_id res chain seq x y z
N LEU A 1 7.56 8.57 -4.88
CA LEU A 1 6.34 9.41 -5.03
C LEU A 1 5.14 8.48 -5.00
N PRO A 2 4.34 8.41 -3.91
CA PRO A 2 3.19 7.51 -3.88
C PRO A 2 2.02 8.18 -4.63
N VAL A 3 1.66 7.63 -5.79
CA VAL A 3 0.53 8.11 -6.60
C VAL A 3 -0.76 7.49 -6.06
N LEU A 4 -1.66 8.33 -5.55
CA LEU A 4 -2.98 7.95 -5.05
C LEU A 4 -3.89 7.52 -6.23
N LEU A 5 -3.94 6.22 -6.50
CA LEU A 5 -4.76 5.64 -7.58
C LEU A 5 -6.24 5.51 -7.18
N LYS A 6 -7.13 6.09 -7.99
CA LYS A 6 -8.59 6.08 -7.84
C LYS A 6 -9.15 4.76 -8.39
N ASN A 7 -9.74 3.97 -7.50
CA ASN A 7 -10.58 2.78 -7.72
C ASN A 7 -10.93 2.41 -9.18
N GLY A 8 -10.40 1.27 -9.62
CA GLY A 8 -11.19 0.20 -10.23
C GLY A 8 -11.31 0.24 -11.76
N ALA A 9 -10.35 0.85 -12.45
CA ALA A 9 -10.31 0.84 -13.91
C ALA A 9 -9.22 -0.11 -14.42
N PRO A 10 -9.36 -0.74 -15.62
CA PRO A 10 -8.30 -1.53 -16.26
C PRO A 10 -6.93 -0.80 -16.35
N VAL A 11 -6.94 0.53 -16.26
CA VAL A 11 -5.77 1.41 -16.11
C VAL A 11 -4.93 1.12 -14.85
N ASP A 12 -5.53 0.72 -13.73
CA ASP A 12 -4.78 0.38 -12.50
C ASP A 12 -3.87 -0.83 -12.73
N ASN A 13 -4.37 -1.86 -13.42
CA ASN A 13 -3.59 -3.05 -13.75
C ASN A 13 -2.48 -2.69 -14.75
N SER A 14 -2.78 -1.88 -15.77
CA SER A 14 -1.76 -1.41 -16.71
C SER A 14 -0.69 -0.56 -16.04
N THR A 15 -1.04 0.24 -15.04
CA THR A 15 -0.08 1.05 -14.27
C THR A 15 0.80 0.17 -13.39
N LEU A 16 0.23 -0.87 -12.77
CA LEU A 16 0.99 -1.86 -12.00
C LEU A 16 1.93 -2.68 -12.89
N GLU A 17 1.49 -3.08 -14.08
CA GLU A 17 2.33 -3.78 -15.06
C GLU A 17 3.49 -2.91 -15.55
N VAL A 18 3.21 -1.65 -15.93
CA VAL A 18 4.26 -0.70 -16.32
C VAL A 18 5.23 -0.43 -15.17
N ALA A 19 4.73 -0.33 -13.94
CA ALA A 19 5.59 -0.15 -12.78
C ALA A 19 6.50 -1.39 -12.57
N LYS A 20 5.96 -2.61 -12.71
CA LYS A 20 6.76 -3.85 -12.64
C LYS A 20 7.82 -3.90 -13.74
N GLU A 21 7.50 -3.43 -14.93
CA GLU A 21 8.41 -3.40 -16.08
C GLU A 21 9.54 -2.37 -15.89
N LEU A 22 9.22 -1.19 -15.32
CA LEU A 22 10.18 -0.10 -15.11
C LEU A 22 11.09 -0.30 -13.90
N PHE A 23 10.56 -0.83 -12.80
CA PHE A 23 11.29 -0.94 -11.53
C PHE A 23 11.79 -2.37 -11.25
N GLY A 24 11.34 -3.36 -12.02
CA GLY A 24 11.55 -4.77 -11.72
C GLY A 24 10.55 -5.27 -10.68
N SER A 25 10.05 -6.49 -10.86
CA SER A 25 9.10 -7.12 -9.95
C SER A 25 9.63 -7.25 -8.52
N GLU A 26 10.96 -7.39 -8.35
CA GLU A 26 11.63 -7.45 -7.06
C GLU A 26 11.57 -6.14 -6.26
N ASN A 27 11.49 -4.98 -6.92
CA ASN A 27 11.48 -3.68 -6.27
C ASN A 27 10.08 -3.09 -6.05
N ILE A 28 9.04 -3.80 -6.51
CA ILE A 28 7.65 -3.42 -6.30
C ILE A 28 7.08 -4.18 -5.12
N PHE A 29 6.42 -3.47 -4.20
CA PHE A 29 5.69 -4.09 -3.09
C PHE A 29 4.50 -4.90 -3.63
N ASP A 30 4.33 -6.12 -3.11
CA ASP A 30 3.20 -6.97 -3.49
C ASP A 30 1.87 -6.41 -2.93
N ILE A 31 1.94 -5.71 -1.80
CA ILE A 31 0.76 -5.16 -1.14
C ILE A 31 0.41 -3.80 -1.75
N THR A 32 -0.69 -3.77 -2.50
CA THR A 32 -1.23 -2.53 -3.08
C THR A 32 -2.18 -1.81 -2.10
N ILE A 33 -1.85 -0.58 -1.71
CA ILE A 33 -2.74 0.28 -0.93
C ILE A 33 -3.79 0.88 -1.86
N LYS A 34 -5.05 0.46 -1.71
CA LYS A 34 -6.18 1.01 -2.47
C LYS A 34 -6.70 2.30 -1.84
N ASN A 35 -7.36 3.15 -2.64
CA ASN A 35 -8.03 4.35 -2.14
C ASN A 35 -9.21 3.96 -1.23
N MET A 36 -8.98 3.97 0.08
CA MET A 36 -10.03 3.71 1.07
C MET A 36 -10.66 5.02 1.48
N GLU A 37 -11.99 5.16 1.36
CA GLU A 37 -12.71 6.37 1.80
C GLU A 37 -12.46 6.69 3.28
N ARG A 38 -12.11 5.69 4.08
CA ARG A 38 -11.75 5.87 5.49
C ARG A 38 -10.46 6.67 5.69
N LEU A 39 -9.47 6.54 4.80
CA LEU A 39 -8.21 7.29 4.86
C LEU A 39 -8.45 8.81 4.80
N LYS A 40 -9.41 9.24 3.96
CA LYS A 40 -9.77 10.65 3.81
C LYS A 40 -10.37 11.26 5.08
N ARG A 41 -10.92 10.43 5.97
CA ARG A 41 -11.43 10.90 7.27
C ARG A 41 -10.31 11.09 8.27
N TYR A 42 -9.22 10.33 8.19
CA TYR A 42 -8.09 10.45 9.12
C TYR A 42 -7.38 11.81 9.04
N ASP A 43 -7.42 12.49 7.89
CA ASP A 43 -6.93 13.87 7.76
C ASP A 43 -7.67 14.85 8.68
N VAL A 44 -8.92 14.54 9.04
CA VAL A 44 -9.80 15.42 9.86
C VAL A 44 -9.97 14.88 11.28
N THR A 45 -10.16 13.57 11.43
CA THR A 45 -10.49 12.93 12.72
C THR A 45 -9.28 12.36 13.46
N GLY A 46 -8.11 12.33 12.81
CA GLY A 46 -6.96 11.57 13.27
C GLY A 46 -7.14 10.06 13.07
N VAL A 47 -6.04 9.33 13.26
CA VAL A 47 -6.03 7.85 13.21
C VAL A 47 -6.85 7.32 14.39
N MET A 48 -7.91 6.57 14.09
CA MET A 48 -8.85 6.01 15.05
C MET A 48 -8.86 4.49 14.91
N PHE A 49 -9.24 3.78 15.98
CA PHE A 49 -9.32 2.31 16.01
C PHE A 49 -10.70 1.87 16.52
N LYS A 50 -11.76 2.46 15.99
CA LYS A 50 -13.11 2.33 16.57
C LYS A 50 -13.98 1.37 15.78
N ASP A 51 -13.74 1.20 14.49
CA ASP A 51 -14.56 0.34 13.64
C ASP A 51 -13.76 -0.64 12.78
N GLN A 52 -14.46 -1.60 12.19
CA GLN A 52 -13.89 -2.63 11.31
C GLN A 52 -13.18 -2.05 10.09
N PHE A 53 -13.53 -0.84 9.65
CA PHE A 53 -12.88 -0.19 8.52
C PHE A 53 -11.56 0.43 8.95
N ASP A 54 -11.48 0.97 10.16
CA ASP A 54 -10.22 1.40 10.77
C ASP A 54 -9.23 0.23 10.88
N HIS A 55 -9.70 -0.92 11.39
CA HIS A 55 -8.90 -2.14 11.46
C HIS A 55 -8.51 -2.68 10.09
N ALA A 56 -9.38 -2.58 9.08
CA ALA A 56 -9.05 -2.99 7.71
C ALA A 56 -7.93 -2.12 7.11
N VAL A 57 -7.97 -0.80 7.35
CA VAL A 57 -6.90 0.13 6.95
C VAL A 57 -5.61 -0.24 7.67
N GLN A 58 -5.66 -0.42 8.99
CA GLN A 58 -4.50 -0.78 9.79
C GLN A 58 -3.85 -2.09 9.33
N ASN A 59 -4.64 -3.13 9.07
CA ASN A 59 -4.15 -4.42 8.59
C ASN A 59 -3.42 -4.28 7.25
N VAL A 60 -3.88 -3.42 6.34
CA VAL A 60 -3.14 -3.16 5.09
C VAL A 60 -1.79 -2.51 5.38
N TYR A 61 -1.73 -1.49 6.24
CA TYR A 61 -0.47 -0.86 6.61
C TYR A 61 0.47 -1.80 7.36
N GLU A 62 -0.04 -2.62 8.27
CA GLU A 62 0.75 -3.61 9.01
C GLU A 62 1.40 -4.61 8.06
N LYS A 63 0.66 -5.10 7.06
CA LYS A 63 1.22 -5.98 6.03
C LYS A 63 2.30 -5.27 5.22
N VAL A 64 2.08 -4.01 4.80
CA VAL A 64 3.07 -3.23 4.04
C VAL A 64 4.35 -3.02 4.86
N THR A 65 4.20 -2.67 6.14
CA THR A 65 5.33 -2.47 7.05
C THR A 65 6.08 -3.78 7.31
N THR A 66 5.37 -4.89 7.44
CA THR A 66 5.99 -6.23 7.58
C THR A 66 6.82 -6.58 6.34
N GLU A 67 6.27 -6.36 5.15
CA GLU A 67 6.97 -6.55 3.89
C GLU A 67 8.21 -5.64 3.79
N MET A 68 8.09 -4.39 4.22
CA MET A 68 9.19 -3.43 4.23
C MET A 68 10.33 -3.86 5.16
N ILE A 69 10.01 -4.28 6.39
CA ILE A 69 11.01 -4.77 7.35
C ILE A 69 11.69 -6.03 6.81
N SER A 70 10.91 -6.96 6.22
CA SER A 70 11.47 -8.16 5.61
C SER A 70 12.44 -7.85 4.47
N ARG A 71 12.12 -6.87 3.62
CA ARG A 71 13.00 -6.42 2.53
C ARG A 71 14.26 -5.75 3.06
N ILE A 72 14.14 -4.87 4.05
CA ILE A 72 15.30 -4.23 4.71
C ILE A 72 16.20 -5.30 5.31
N GLY A 73 15.64 -6.25 6.07
CA GLY A 73 16.41 -7.34 6.65
C GLY A 73 17.10 -8.21 5.60
N ALA A 74 16.49 -8.44 4.44
CA ALA A 74 17.13 -9.17 3.34
C ALA A 74 18.32 -8.39 2.74
N ILE A 75 18.27 -7.05 2.71
CA ILE A 75 19.36 -6.19 2.24
C ILE A 75 20.47 -6.09 3.29
N GLU A 76 20.12 -5.99 4.58
CA GLU A 76 21.10 -5.84 5.67
C GLU A 76 21.85 -7.13 6.01
N ASN A 77 21.23 -8.29 5.77
CA ASN A 77 21.83 -9.61 6.03
C ASN A 77 22.39 -10.29 4.76
N GLY A 78 22.34 -9.62 3.61
CA GLY A 78 22.94 -10.06 2.34
C GLY A 78 24.31 -9.45 2.12
#